data_AF-A0A915AKK6-F1
#
_entry.id   AF-A0A915AKK6-F1
#
_cell.length_a   1.000
_cell.length_b   1.000
_cell.length_c   1.000
_cell.angle_alpha   90.00
_cell.angle_beta   90.00
_cell.angle_gamma   90.00
#
_symmetry.space_group_name_H-M   'P 1'
#
loop_
_entity.id
_entity.type
_entity.pdbx_description
1 polymer ?
#
loop_
_entity_poly.entity_id
_entity_poly.type
_entity_poly.pdbx_seq_one_letter_code
_entity_poly.pdbx_strand_id
1 'polypeptide(L)'
;GAHLVGLLLTLISSVHPYNTYSEGGSNERFKVLRLQTENIDQFLTVKKLVDSSTLLRVNFWKTARDIGDISDVMVPSSTIDQVVQMLNEGKVNVTTTIDDVEKLIIDREKKRDYGYGKRLKDDPNVAKYDFYTYGSYPQMVSWMRALARQYPNIVQFISIGKSHEGRSIDGLEIGGGNNRTKRVFWIDGGIHAREWAAPHTALYFIHQLTSKYGRDTTITNYVDNLTWVIVPCLNPDGYEFTHSSTNPNVRLWRKNRSESVCNRDQWGRNRCCRGVDLNRNFDFHFKESGSSDDPCSEIYQGKTAFSEPEARAVRDAILSNRYRGRIDGFITLHTYSQIWIHPYGHRRDTYPGDIQDLYDVGKKATNALSKLYGTKYVVGSGADTLYPASGGSEDWAKQTAAIKYVYLLELRPDERNWDGFILDEHQLIPTASETWAGVRVVADAVIERINKRTSRLAAGTKQYQFGDGSAGSCYDLRHACKRWIQENESLCRTVPIFMREQCAYSCGHC
;
A
#
# COMPACT_ATOMS: atom_id res chain seq x y z
N GLY A 1 -19.94 75.44 -11.55
CA GLY A 1 -20.27 75.86 -12.91
C GLY A 1 -19.06 75.64 -13.79
N ALA A 2 -19.27 74.85 -14.85
CA ALA A 2 -18.52 74.76 -16.10
C ALA A 2 -17.02 74.38 -16.13
N HIS A 3 -16.74 73.44 -17.06
CA HIS A 3 -15.47 73.08 -17.71
C HIS A 3 -14.54 72.14 -16.89
N LEU A 4 -13.93 71.08 -17.43
CA LEU A 4 -13.66 70.65 -18.81
C LEU A 4 -13.43 69.12 -18.86
N VAL A 5 -13.52 68.58 -20.08
CA VAL A 5 -13.49 67.17 -20.50
C VAL A 5 -12.08 66.56 -20.53
N GLY A 6 -11.98 65.30 -20.09
CA GLY A 6 -11.20 64.21 -20.71
C GLY A 6 -9.68 64.14 -20.50
N LEU A 7 -9.19 63.07 -19.86
CA LEU A 7 -8.15 62.21 -20.44
C LEU A 7 -8.09 60.83 -19.74
N LEU A 8 -7.59 59.88 -20.53
CA LEU A 8 -7.55 58.43 -20.40
C LEU A 8 -7.06 57.80 -19.09
N LEU A 9 -7.61 56.61 -18.86
CA LEU A 9 -6.97 55.43 -18.26
C LEU A 9 -5.45 55.38 -18.50
N THR A 10 -4.68 55.22 -17.42
CA THR A 10 -3.62 54.20 -17.25
C THR A 10 -2.87 54.50 -15.95
N LEU A 11 -3.03 53.63 -14.95
CA LEU A 11 -2.03 53.38 -13.91
C LEU A 11 -2.36 52.02 -13.27
N ILE A 12 -2.05 50.98 -14.02
CA ILE A 12 -1.71 49.66 -13.47
C ILE A 12 -0.31 49.83 -12.89
N SER A 13 -0.17 49.90 -11.57
CA SER A 13 1.13 49.80 -10.91
C SER A 13 1.23 48.46 -10.18
N SER A 14 1.85 47.52 -10.88
CA SER A 14 2.78 46.52 -10.34
C SER A 14 2.33 45.71 -9.12
N VAL A 15 1.40 44.79 -9.34
CA VAL A 15 1.41 43.51 -8.61
C VAL A 15 2.64 42.74 -9.10
N HIS A 16 3.64 42.60 -8.24
CA HIS A 16 4.73 41.67 -8.46
C HIS A 16 4.12 40.27 -8.67
N PRO A 17 4.51 39.53 -9.73
CA PRO A 17 4.00 38.19 -9.91
C PRO A 17 4.50 37.37 -8.72
N TYR A 18 3.56 36.88 -7.91
CA TYR A 18 3.81 35.72 -7.07
C TYR A 18 4.33 34.63 -7.99
N ASN A 19 5.61 34.29 -7.87
CA ASN A 19 6.17 33.08 -8.45
C ASN A 19 5.49 31.90 -7.76
N THR A 20 4.31 31.52 -8.26
CA THR A 20 3.85 30.15 -8.21
C THR A 20 4.97 29.33 -8.85
N TYR A 21 5.58 28.42 -8.08
CA TYR A 21 6.31 27.32 -8.68
C TYR A 21 5.35 26.67 -9.68
N SER A 22 5.57 26.91 -10.96
CA SER A 22 4.82 26.23 -12.01
C SER A 22 5.07 24.74 -11.80
N GLU A 23 4.01 23.97 -11.58
CA GLU A 23 3.97 22.58 -12.03
C GLU A 23 4.63 22.57 -13.42
N GLY A 24 5.74 21.83 -13.56
CA GLY A 24 6.81 22.07 -14.54
C GLY A 24 6.32 22.61 -15.89
N GLY A 25 7.02 23.62 -16.43
CA GLY A 25 6.71 24.18 -17.74
C GLY A 25 6.41 23.06 -18.74
N SER A 26 5.36 23.23 -19.54
CA SER A 26 4.66 22.18 -20.31
C SER A 26 5.51 21.38 -21.32
N ASN A 27 6.84 21.58 -21.35
CA ASN A 27 7.81 20.96 -22.24
C ASN A 27 9.02 20.31 -21.49
N GLU A 28 9.04 20.27 -20.16
CA GLU A 28 10.14 19.64 -19.41
C GLU A 28 10.17 18.11 -19.66
N ARG A 29 11.31 17.58 -20.12
CA ARG A 29 11.47 16.14 -20.39
C ARG A 29 12.12 15.43 -19.22
N PHE A 30 11.84 14.14 -19.10
CA PHE A 30 12.34 13.31 -18.01
C PHE A 30 13.06 12.08 -18.55
N LYS A 31 14.18 11.72 -17.91
CA LYS A 31 14.91 10.47 -18.13
C LYS A 31 14.91 9.63 -16.86
N VAL A 32 15.02 8.31 -16.98
CA VAL A 32 15.36 7.44 -15.84
C VAL A 32 16.80 6.99 -15.97
N LEU A 33 17.56 7.22 -14.91
CA LEU A 33 18.93 6.78 -14.76
C LEU A 33 18.97 5.62 -13.76
N ARG A 34 19.59 4.52 -14.16
CA ARG A 34 19.98 3.42 -13.29
C ARG A 34 21.39 3.66 -12.76
N LEU A 35 21.50 3.72 -11.45
CA LEU A 35 22.73 3.95 -10.72
C LEU A 35 23.17 2.63 -10.09
N GLN A 36 24.37 2.18 -10.39
CA GLN A 36 24.97 1.01 -9.77
C GLN A 36 26.16 1.42 -8.91
N THR A 37 26.19 0.90 -7.68
CA THR A 37 27.25 1.20 -6.71
C THR A 37 28.03 -0.08 -6.42
N GLU A 38 29.35 0.01 -6.40
CA GLU A 38 30.29 -1.11 -6.17
C GLU A 38 31.12 -0.90 -4.89
N ASN A 39 31.14 0.32 -4.37
CA ASN A 39 31.87 0.68 -3.16
C ASN A 39 31.12 1.74 -2.34
N ILE A 40 31.62 2.00 -1.13
CA ILE A 40 31.01 2.91 -0.16
C ILE A 40 30.96 4.36 -0.66
N ASP A 41 31.97 4.84 -1.39
CA ASP A 41 32.03 6.24 -1.85
C ASP A 41 30.94 6.52 -2.90
N GLN A 42 30.73 5.57 -3.82
CA GLN A 42 29.64 5.62 -4.79
C GLN A 42 28.28 5.56 -4.07
N PHE A 43 28.13 4.69 -3.08
CA PHE A 43 26.90 4.58 -2.28
C PHE A 43 26.59 5.87 -1.53
N LEU A 44 27.58 6.50 -0.88
CA LEU A 44 27.44 7.78 -0.21
C LEU A 44 27.09 8.91 -1.20
N THR A 45 27.61 8.86 -2.43
CA THR A 45 27.24 9.80 -3.49
C THR A 45 25.76 9.67 -3.86
N VAL A 46 25.27 8.45 -4.06
CA VAL A 46 23.84 8.20 -4.33
C VAL A 46 22.98 8.62 -3.14
N LYS A 47 23.42 8.36 -1.90
CA LYS A 47 22.73 8.82 -0.70
C LYS A 47 22.62 10.34 -0.63
N LYS A 48 23.69 11.06 -0.96
CA LYS A 48 23.66 12.53 -1.06
C LYS A 48 22.67 13.02 -2.13
N LEU A 49 22.50 12.27 -3.23
CA LEU A 49 21.49 12.58 -4.26
C LEU A 49 20.06 12.37 -3.74
N VAL A 50 19.83 11.30 -2.96
CA VAL A 50 18.56 11.07 -2.26
C VAL A 50 18.24 12.21 -1.30
N ASP A 51 19.22 12.64 -0.49
CA ASP A 51 19.06 13.75 0.46
C ASP A 51 18.80 15.08 -0.27
N SER A 52 19.32 15.22 -1.50
CA SER A 52 19.11 16.40 -2.36
C SER A 52 17.90 16.27 -3.30
N SER A 53 17.10 15.20 -3.18
CA SER A 53 16.07 14.84 -4.15
C SER A 53 15.07 15.94 -4.42
N THR A 54 14.59 16.57 -3.34
CA THR A 54 13.62 17.65 -3.41
C THR A 54 14.21 18.91 -4.05
N LEU A 55 15.48 19.20 -3.76
CA LEU A 55 16.16 20.37 -4.33
C LEU A 55 16.40 20.20 -5.83
N LEU A 56 16.85 19.02 -6.24
CA LEU A 56 17.16 18.67 -7.62
C LEU A 56 15.93 18.20 -8.42
N ARG A 57 14.75 18.15 -7.77
CA ARG A 57 13.47 17.70 -8.33
C ARG A 57 13.57 16.31 -8.97
N VAL A 58 14.37 15.42 -8.38
CA VAL A 58 14.50 14.03 -8.85
C VAL A 58 13.54 13.12 -8.10
N ASN A 59 12.98 12.13 -8.78
CA ASN A 59 12.04 11.18 -8.20
C ASN A 59 12.64 9.78 -8.21
N PHE A 60 12.91 9.23 -7.03
CA PHE A 60 13.40 7.87 -6.88
C PHE A 60 12.25 6.88 -7.04
N TRP A 61 12.37 5.98 -8.01
CA TRP A 61 11.49 4.83 -8.15
C TRP A 61 11.99 3.67 -7.28
N LYS A 62 13.32 3.51 -7.21
CA LYS A 62 14.01 2.59 -6.33
C LYS A 62 15.26 3.24 -5.75
N THR A 63 15.50 3.03 -4.46
CA THR A 63 16.72 3.46 -3.77
C THR A 63 17.56 2.24 -3.42
N ALA A 64 18.88 2.31 -3.67
CA ALA A 64 19.83 1.27 -3.29
C ALA A 64 19.84 1.08 -1.77
N ARG A 65 19.84 -0.18 -1.34
CA ARG A 65 19.82 -0.55 0.08
C ARG A 65 21.21 -0.75 0.67
N ASP A 66 22.14 -1.19 -0.15
CA ASP A 66 23.51 -1.51 0.21
C ASP A 66 24.43 -1.38 -1.02
N ILE A 67 25.73 -1.55 -0.81
CA ILE A 67 26.75 -1.66 -1.85
C ILE A 67 26.40 -2.85 -2.76
N GLY A 68 26.50 -2.66 -4.07
CA GLY A 68 26.16 -3.66 -5.09
C GLY A 68 24.70 -3.61 -5.54
N ASP A 69 23.84 -2.86 -4.84
CA ASP A 69 22.45 -2.65 -5.24
C ASP A 69 22.32 -1.49 -6.27
N ILE A 70 21.17 -1.42 -6.92
CA ILE A 70 20.84 -0.40 -7.92
C ILE A 70 19.84 0.63 -7.39
N SER A 71 19.92 1.86 -7.91
CA SER A 71 18.86 2.86 -7.77
C SER A 71 18.32 3.24 -9.14
N ASP A 72 17.00 3.44 -9.25
CA ASP A 72 16.37 3.98 -10.45
C ASP A 72 15.80 5.35 -10.10
N VAL A 73 16.31 6.39 -10.76
CA VAL A 73 15.97 7.78 -10.48
C VAL A 73 15.49 8.49 -11.75
N MET A 74 14.28 9.06 -11.68
CA MET A 74 13.75 9.93 -12.72
C MET A 74 14.28 11.35 -12.51
N VAL A 75 14.89 11.90 -13.55
CA VAL A 75 15.60 13.18 -13.53
C VAL A 75 15.01 14.13 -14.58
N PRO A 76 14.62 15.36 -14.22
CA PRO A 76 14.18 16.35 -15.19
C PRO A 76 15.35 16.89 -16.01
N SER A 77 15.08 17.25 -17.26
CA SER A 77 16.07 17.84 -18.17
C SER A 77 16.68 19.14 -17.63
N SER A 78 15.99 19.85 -16.73
CA SER A 78 16.49 21.09 -16.12
C SER A 78 17.61 20.88 -15.09
N THR A 79 17.71 19.70 -14.48
CA THR A 79 18.73 19.38 -13.46
C THR A 79 19.64 18.23 -13.84
N ILE A 80 19.44 17.62 -15.03
CA ILE A 80 20.18 16.44 -15.45
C ILE A 80 21.70 16.65 -15.49
N ASP A 81 22.18 17.81 -15.94
CA ASP A 81 23.62 18.10 -16.00
C ASP A 81 24.23 18.17 -14.59
N GLN A 82 23.52 18.77 -13.63
CA GLN A 82 23.95 18.84 -12.23
C GLN A 82 23.99 17.45 -11.58
N VAL A 83 22.97 16.63 -11.85
CA VAL A 83 22.88 15.25 -11.34
C VAL A 83 24.00 14.39 -11.94
N VAL A 84 24.20 14.44 -13.25
CA VAL A 84 25.25 13.68 -13.93
C VAL A 84 26.64 14.12 -13.49
N GLN A 85 26.88 15.42 -13.32
CA GLN A 85 28.14 15.92 -12.77
C GLN A 85 28.42 15.33 -11.38
N MET A 86 27.44 15.41 -10.48
CA MET A 86 27.55 14.86 -9.13
C MET A 86 27.85 13.35 -9.12
N LEU A 87 27.18 12.59 -10.00
CA LEU A 87 27.39 11.14 -10.12
C LEU A 87 28.77 10.81 -10.71
N ASN A 88 29.24 11.59 -11.69
CA ASN A 88 30.57 11.43 -12.29
C ASN A 88 31.69 11.76 -11.30
N GLU A 89 31.55 12.81 -10.49
CA GLU A 89 32.50 13.16 -9.42
C GLU A 89 32.62 12.04 -8.39
N GLY A 90 31.49 11.43 -8.01
CA GLY A 90 31.46 10.24 -7.16
C GLY A 90 31.80 8.93 -7.88
N LYS A 91 32.15 8.98 -9.17
CA LYS A 91 32.46 7.82 -10.04
C LYS A 91 31.38 6.74 -10.01
N VAL A 92 30.11 7.10 -9.89
CA VAL A 92 28.97 6.17 -9.89
C VAL A 92 28.76 5.64 -11.30
N ASN A 93 28.48 4.35 -11.44
CA ASN A 93 28.15 3.77 -12.75
C ASN A 93 26.69 4.14 -13.10
N VAL A 94 26.50 4.86 -14.21
CA VAL A 94 25.21 5.41 -14.64
C VAL A 94 24.81 4.84 -15.99
N THR A 95 23.61 4.28 -16.08
CA THR A 95 23.00 3.83 -17.33
C THR A 95 21.65 4.51 -17.52
N THR A 96 21.40 5.12 -18.68
CA THR A 96 20.06 5.62 -19.01
C THR A 96 19.17 4.44 -19.38
N THR A 97 18.15 4.15 -18.57
CA THR A 97 17.19 3.06 -18.83
C THR A 97 15.97 3.54 -19.59
N ILE A 98 15.57 4.80 -19.40
CA ILE A 98 14.46 5.42 -20.12
C ILE A 98 14.90 6.81 -20.60
N ASP A 99 14.97 7.01 -21.91
CA ASP A 99 15.38 8.28 -22.52
C ASP A 99 14.27 9.35 -22.55
N ASP A 100 13.01 8.92 -22.56
CA ASP A 100 11.84 9.79 -22.58
C ASP A 100 10.69 9.10 -21.85
N VAL A 101 10.48 9.50 -20.59
CA VAL A 101 9.46 8.88 -19.72
C VAL A 101 8.05 9.18 -20.22
N GLU A 102 7.79 10.38 -20.73
CA GLU A 102 6.46 10.73 -21.25
C GLU A 102 6.13 9.91 -22.49
N LYS A 103 7.10 9.73 -23.39
CA LYS A 103 6.92 8.86 -24.55
C LYS A 103 6.62 7.41 -24.13
N LEU A 104 7.33 6.88 -23.13
CA LEU A 104 7.06 5.53 -22.61
C LEU A 104 5.63 5.41 -22.06
N ILE A 105 5.18 6.39 -21.28
CA ILE A 105 3.81 6.46 -20.75
C ILE A 105 2.82 6.44 -21.93
N ILE A 106 3.01 7.31 -22.92
CA ILE A 106 2.16 7.38 -24.10
C ILE A 106 2.15 6.04 -24.85
N ASP A 107 3.30 5.40 -25.06
CA ASP A 107 3.39 4.16 -25.84
C ASP A 107 2.72 2.97 -25.13
N ARG A 108 2.81 2.89 -23.80
CA ARG A 108 2.22 1.80 -23.00
C ARG A 108 0.77 2.00 -22.62
N GLU A 109 0.35 3.25 -22.43
CA GLU A 109 -0.98 3.62 -21.93
C GLU A 109 -1.85 4.24 -23.03
N LYS A 110 -1.35 4.29 -24.28
CA LYS A 110 -2.16 4.68 -25.43
C LYS A 110 -3.40 3.81 -25.42
N LYS A 111 -4.58 4.44 -25.40
CA LYS A 111 -5.85 3.76 -25.64
C LYS A 111 -5.75 3.02 -26.95
N ARG A 112 -5.44 1.72 -26.88
CA ARG A 112 -5.58 0.83 -28.01
C ARG A 112 -7.08 0.75 -28.22
N ASP A 113 -7.54 1.36 -29.30
CA ASP A 113 -8.88 1.12 -29.83
C ASP A 113 -8.87 -0.33 -30.36
N TYR A 114 -8.86 -1.29 -29.44
CA TYR A 114 -9.32 -2.63 -29.74
C TYR A 114 -10.74 -2.38 -30.25
N GLY A 115 -10.98 -2.61 -31.55
CA GLY A 115 -12.23 -2.35 -32.26
C GLY A 115 -13.46 -3.12 -31.76
N TYR A 116 -13.58 -3.31 -30.44
CA TYR A 116 -14.74 -3.70 -29.67
C TYR A 116 -15.66 -2.52 -29.35
N GLY A 117 -15.30 -1.29 -29.73
CA GLY A 117 -16.08 -0.06 -29.55
C GLY A 117 -17.37 0.09 -30.38
N LYS A 118 -17.86 -0.96 -31.06
CA LYS A 118 -19.11 -0.88 -31.86
C LYS A 118 -20.20 -1.90 -31.52
N ARG A 119 -20.07 -2.70 -30.45
CA ARG A 119 -21.10 -3.71 -30.08
C ARG A 119 -21.39 -3.85 -28.56
N LEU A 120 -21.39 -2.76 -27.81
CA LEU A 120 -21.77 -2.79 -26.39
C LEU A 120 -22.67 -1.62 -25.96
N LYS A 121 -23.53 -1.15 -26.85
CA LYS A 121 -24.83 -0.63 -26.41
C LYS A 121 -25.78 -1.83 -26.35
N ASP A 122 -26.67 -1.85 -25.37
CA ASP A 122 -27.74 -2.85 -25.15
C ASP A 122 -27.43 -3.90 -24.07
N ASP A 123 -27.22 -3.45 -22.82
CA ASP A 123 -27.96 -3.89 -21.61
C ASP A 123 -27.35 -3.23 -20.35
N PRO A 124 -28.04 -2.29 -19.67
CA PRO A 124 -27.56 -1.67 -18.44
C PRO A 124 -27.44 -2.63 -17.23
N ASN A 125 -27.89 -3.88 -17.35
CA ASN A 125 -27.98 -4.83 -16.23
C ASN A 125 -26.79 -5.81 -16.09
N VAL A 126 -25.80 -5.79 -17.00
CA VAL A 126 -24.60 -6.64 -16.88
C VAL A 126 -23.40 -5.80 -16.44
N ALA A 127 -22.83 -6.09 -15.27
CA ALA A 127 -21.64 -5.40 -14.77
C ALA A 127 -20.40 -5.76 -15.63
N LYS A 128 -20.16 -5.01 -16.71
CA LYS A 128 -18.97 -5.15 -17.56
C LYS A 128 -17.87 -4.18 -17.11
N TYR A 129 -16.67 -4.70 -16.93
CA TYR A 129 -15.44 -3.93 -16.66
C TYR A 129 -14.33 -4.48 -17.52
N ASP A 130 -13.55 -3.57 -18.12
CA ASP A 130 -12.41 -3.96 -18.93
C ASP A 130 -11.20 -4.21 -18.03
N PHE A 131 -10.83 -5.48 -17.87
CA PHE A 131 -9.65 -5.88 -17.09
C PHE A 131 -8.37 -5.88 -17.90
N TYR A 132 -8.41 -5.52 -19.18
CA TYR A 132 -7.23 -5.43 -20.04
C TYR A 132 -6.58 -4.05 -20.02
N THR A 133 -7.22 -3.05 -19.40
CA THR A 133 -6.72 -1.68 -19.35
C THR A 133 -6.82 -1.08 -17.95
N TYR A 134 -6.20 0.07 -17.74
CA TYR A 134 -6.37 0.85 -16.51
C TYR A 134 -7.65 1.71 -16.58
N GLY A 135 -8.65 1.38 -15.75
CA GLY A 135 -9.88 2.16 -15.64
C GLY A 135 -9.74 3.36 -14.71
N SER A 136 -10.51 4.43 -14.95
CA SER A 136 -10.60 5.58 -14.04
C SER A 136 -11.41 5.25 -12.78
N TYR A 137 -11.25 6.03 -11.71
CA TYR A 137 -11.98 5.82 -10.46
C TYR A 137 -13.52 5.82 -10.66
N PRO A 138 -14.12 6.73 -11.45
CA PRO A 138 -15.55 6.66 -11.78
C PRO A 138 -15.97 5.35 -12.45
N GLN A 139 -15.14 4.76 -13.32
CA GLN A 139 -15.42 3.47 -13.95
C GLN A 139 -15.41 2.34 -12.93
N MET A 140 -14.42 2.33 -12.01
CA MET A 140 -14.35 1.37 -10.91
C MET A 140 -15.62 1.43 -10.04
N VAL A 141 -16.02 2.63 -9.61
CA VAL A 141 -17.19 2.85 -8.76
C VAL A 141 -18.48 2.44 -9.48
N SER A 142 -18.65 2.80 -10.74
CA SER A 142 -19.81 2.41 -11.54
C SER A 142 -19.95 0.88 -11.61
N TRP A 143 -18.84 0.19 -11.86
CA TRP A 143 -18.81 -1.27 -11.91
C TRP A 143 -19.11 -1.92 -10.56
N MET A 144 -18.49 -1.44 -9.48
CA MET A 144 -18.78 -1.95 -8.12
C MET A 144 -20.26 -1.76 -7.74
N ARG A 145 -20.87 -0.62 -8.08
CA ARG A 145 -22.31 -0.40 -7.87
C ARG A 145 -23.17 -1.33 -8.72
N ALA A 146 -22.77 -1.62 -9.96
CA ALA A 146 -23.45 -2.58 -10.82
C ALA A 146 -23.40 -4.00 -10.23
N LEU A 147 -22.23 -4.42 -9.72
CA LEU A 147 -22.10 -5.71 -9.04
C LEU A 147 -22.98 -5.83 -7.80
N ALA A 148 -23.09 -4.78 -6.99
CA ALA A 148 -23.98 -4.78 -5.82
C ALA A 148 -25.46 -4.95 -6.21
N ARG A 149 -25.89 -4.38 -7.35
CA ARG A 149 -27.25 -4.60 -7.88
C ARG A 149 -27.43 -6.00 -8.47
N GLN A 150 -26.39 -6.54 -9.11
CA GLN A 150 -26.44 -7.85 -9.77
C GLN A 150 -26.39 -9.00 -8.76
N TYR A 151 -25.67 -8.85 -7.65
CA TYR A 151 -25.47 -9.88 -6.64
C TYR A 151 -25.86 -9.41 -5.22
N PRO A 152 -27.10 -8.91 -5.00
CA PRO A 152 -27.48 -8.21 -3.77
C PRO A 152 -27.45 -9.11 -2.51
N ASN A 153 -27.54 -10.44 -2.69
CA ASN A 153 -27.51 -11.39 -1.58
C ASN A 153 -26.11 -11.58 -0.99
N ILE A 154 -25.05 -11.31 -1.77
CA ILE A 154 -23.67 -11.53 -1.34
C ILE A 154 -22.80 -10.28 -1.42
N VAL A 155 -23.16 -9.26 -2.20
CA VAL A 155 -22.38 -8.03 -2.37
C VAL A 155 -23.12 -6.83 -1.79
N GLN A 156 -22.43 -6.06 -0.98
CA GLN A 156 -22.85 -4.74 -0.51
C GLN A 156 -21.83 -3.69 -0.95
N PHE A 157 -22.30 -2.63 -1.61
CA PHE A 157 -21.49 -1.44 -1.86
C PHE A 157 -21.31 -0.66 -0.55
N ILE A 158 -20.06 -0.30 -0.23
CA ILE A 158 -19.71 0.41 0.99
C ILE A 158 -18.86 1.64 0.67
N SER A 159 -18.89 2.61 1.59
CA SER A 159 -18.01 3.76 1.60
C SER A 159 -17.40 3.87 2.99
N ILE A 160 -16.07 4.01 3.07
CA ILE A 160 -15.36 4.03 4.36
C ILE A 160 -15.02 5.45 4.83
N GLY A 161 -15.21 6.45 3.97
CA GLY A 161 -14.92 7.84 4.26
C GLY A 161 -14.88 8.69 3.00
N LYS A 162 -14.30 9.88 3.11
CA LYS A 162 -14.05 10.78 1.99
C LYS A 162 -12.57 11.14 1.92
N SER A 163 -12.08 11.38 0.71
CA SER A 163 -10.77 11.94 0.45
C SER A 163 -10.73 13.44 0.72
N HIS A 164 -9.55 14.05 0.59
CA HIS A 164 -9.36 15.47 0.83
C HIS A 164 -10.18 16.38 -0.12
N GLU A 165 -10.26 16.04 -1.41
CA GLU A 165 -11.08 16.74 -2.40
C GLU A 165 -12.56 16.30 -2.38
N GLY A 166 -12.95 15.49 -1.38
CA GLY A 166 -14.35 15.16 -1.10
C GLY A 166 -14.91 13.97 -1.87
N ARG A 167 -14.10 13.23 -2.63
CA ARG A 167 -14.52 11.97 -3.27
C ARG A 167 -14.76 10.91 -2.21
N SER A 168 -15.81 10.12 -2.35
CA SER A 168 -16.03 8.96 -1.47
C SER A 168 -14.92 7.92 -1.69
N ILE A 169 -14.48 7.27 -0.61
CA ILE A 169 -13.53 6.15 -0.65
C ILE A 169 -14.37 4.86 -0.60
N ASP A 170 -14.55 4.25 -1.76
CA ASP A 170 -15.58 3.24 -1.99
C ASP A 170 -14.98 1.84 -2.18
N GLY A 171 -15.77 0.83 -1.80
CA GLY A 171 -15.39 -0.58 -1.91
C GLY A 171 -16.60 -1.50 -1.87
N LEU A 172 -16.33 -2.81 -1.76
CA LEU A 172 -17.37 -3.84 -1.63
C LEU A 172 -17.15 -4.69 -0.38
N GLU A 173 -18.25 -5.01 0.29
CA GLU A 173 -18.33 -6.10 1.24
C GLU A 173 -18.95 -7.33 0.55
N ILE A 174 -18.25 -8.46 0.51
CA ILE A 174 -18.67 -9.68 -0.19
C ILE A 174 -18.77 -10.85 0.81
N GLY A 175 -19.88 -11.57 0.80
CA GLY A 175 -20.16 -12.68 1.73
C GLY A 175 -20.68 -12.26 3.10
N GLY A 176 -20.70 -10.94 3.40
CA GLY A 176 -21.18 -10.39 4.66
C GLY A 176 -22.71 -10.46 4.83
N GLY A 177 -23.47 -10.11 3.78
CA GLY A 177 -24.94 -10.06 3.84
C GLY A 177 -25.47 -9.45 5.15
N ASN A 178 -26.49 -10.09 5.73
CA ASN A 178 -26.99 -9.74 7.07
C ASN A 178 -26.19 -10.43 8.21
N ASN A 179 -25.28 -11.35 7.90
CA ASN A 179 -24.56 -12.12 8.91
C ASN A 179 -23.29 -11.38 9.37
N ARG A 180 -23.46 -10.60 10.44
CA ARG A 180 -22.38 -9.82 11.09
C ARG A 180 -21.41 -10.64 11.95
N THR A 181 -21.55 -11.97 12.02
CA THR A 181 -20.73 -12.81 12.90
C THR A 181 -19.48 -13.37 12.22
N LYS A 182 -19.44 -13.42 10.88
CA LYS A 182 -18.29 -13.91 10.11
C LYS A 182 -17.03 -13.08 10.41
N ARG A 183 -15.86 -13.73 10.33
CA ARG A 183 -14.58 -13.02 10.37
C ARG A 183 -14.36 -12.28 9.06
N VAL A 184 -13.61 -11.18 9.14
CA VAL A 184 -13.37 -10.28 8.02
C VAL A 184 -11.98 -10.50 7.44
N PHE A 185 -11.91 -10.53 6.12
CA PHE A 185 -10.67 -10.44 5.36
C PHE A 185 -10.67 -9.09 4.63
N TRP A 186 -9.80 -8.19 5.08
CA TRP A 186 -9.66 -6.85 4.53
C TRP A 186 -8.60 -6.84 3.42
N ILE A 187 -8.92 -6.21 2.28
CA ILE A 187 -7.98 -5.94 1.20
C ILE A 187 -8.14 -4.49 0.76
N ASP A 188 -7.05 -3.76 0.66
CA ASP A 188 -7.04 -2.43 0.03
C ASP A 188 -5.89 -2.27 -0.96
N GLY A 189 -5.97 -1.22 -1.77
CA GLY A 189 -4.93 -0.87 -2.73
C GLY A 189 -5.00 0.60 -3.14
N GLY A 190 -4.02 1.03 -3.93
CA GLY A 190 -3.99 2.38 -4.49
C GLY A 190 -3.88 3.47 -3.42
N ILE A 191 -3.20 3.19 -2.31
CA ILE A 191 -2.85 4.21 -1.31
C ILE A 191 -1.81 5.19 -1.88
N HIS A 192 -0.90 4.71 -2.73
CA HIS A 192 -0.11 5.55 -3.62
C HIS A 192 -0.74 5.62 -5.00
N ALA A 193 -0.89 6.83 -5.51
CA ALA A 193 -1.69 7.09 -6.70
C ALA A 193 -1.11 6.49 -7.99
N ARG A 194 0.23 6.51 -8.15
CA ARG A 194 0.93 6.02 -9.35
C ARG A 194 0.91 4.50 -9.55
N GLU A 195 0.57 3.73 -8.51
CA GLU A 195 0.69 2.27 -8.45
C GLU A 195 -0.55 1.57 -9.06
N TRP A 196 -0.83 1.86 -10.33
CA TRP A 196 -2.12 1.53 -10.97
C TRP A 196 -2.50 0.04 -10.99
N ALA A 197 -1.53 -0.87 -10.97
CA ALA A 197 -1.82 -2.30 -10.97
C ALA A 197 -2.38 -2.81 -9.62
N ALA A 198 -2.18 -2.06 -8.51
CA ALA A 198 -2.76 -2.41 -7.22
C ALA A 198 -4.29 -2.25 -7.19
N PRO A 199 -4.89 -1.09 -7.58
CA PRO A 199 -6.34 -0.98 -7.75
C PRO A 199 -6.92 -2.01 -8.74
N HIS A 200 -6.26 -2.22 -9.87
CA HIS A 200 -6.68 -3.24 -10.84
C HIS A 200 -6.75 -4.64 -10.21
N THR A 201 -5.71 -5.04 -9.49
CA THR A 201 -5.63 -6.35 -8.82
C THR A 201 -6.74 -6.51 -7.77
N ALA A 202 -7.03 -5.48 -6.98
CA ALA A 202 -8.14 -5.50 -6.03
C ALA A 202 -9.51 -5.69 -6.72
N LEU A 203 -9.75 -5.01 -7.85
CA LEU A 203 -10.96 -5.21 -8.66
C LEU A 203 -11.03 -6.62 -9.26
N TYR A 204 -9.89 -7.19 -9.66
CA TYR A 204 -9.85 -8.57 -10.14
C TYR A 204 -10.24 -9.56 -9.03
N PHE A 205 -9.83 -9.34 -7.78
CA PHE A 205 -10.25 -10.17 -6.65
C PHE A 205 -11.74 -10.09 -6.41
N ILE A 206 -12.33 -8.89 -6.48
CA ILE A 206 -13.78 -8.70 -6.45
C ILE A 206 -14.44 -9.55 -7.55
N HIS A 207 -13.93 -9.47 -8.78
CA HIS A 207 -14.47 -10.25 -9.90
C HIS A 207 -14.35 -11.76 -9.67
N GLN A 208 -13.23 -12.26 -9.13
CA GLN A 208 -13.07 -13.68 -8.79
C GLN A 208 -14.12 -14.14 -7.78
N LEU A 209 -14.32 -13.36 -6.71
CA LEU A 209 -15.26 -13.69 -5.64
C LEU A 209 -16.71 -13.68 -6.12
N THR A 210 -17.12 -12.72 -6.95
CA THR A 210 -18.52 -12.62 -7.41
C THR A 210 -18.85 -13.54 -8.57
N SER A 211 -18.01 -13.60 -9.60
CA SER A 211 -18.31 -14.33 -10.85
C SER A 211 -18.25 -15.86 -10.70
N LYS A 212 -17.53 -16.35 -9.70
CA LYS A 212 -17.34 -17.79 -9.43
C LYS A 212 -18.12 -18.31 -8.22
N TYR A 213 -18.79 -17.44 -7.46
CA TYR A 213 -19.65 -17.86 -6.36
C TYR A 213 -20.78 -18.78 -6.85
N GLY A 214 -21.01 -19.90 -6.15
CA GLY A 214 -21.98 -20.92 -6.52
C GLY A 214 -21.56 -21.83 -7.69
N ARG A 215 -20.36 -21.62 -8.27
CA ARG A 215 -19.82 -22.43 -9.38
C ARG A 215 -18.51 -23.10 -9.00
N ASP A 216 -17.59 -22.34 -8.41
CA ASP A 216 -16.33 -22.85 -7.88
C ASP A 216 -16.50 -23.13 -6.38
N THR A 217 -16.26 -24.37 -5.97
CA THR A 217 -16.47 -24.80 -4.58
C THR A 217 -15.53 -24.10 -3.60
N THR A 218 -14.32 -23.76 -4.03
CA THR A 218 -13.33 -23.06 -3.19
C THR A 218 -13.75 -21.60 -2.98
N ILE A 219 -14.14 -20.91 -4.06
CA ILE A 219 -14.65 -19.53 -3.97
C ILE A 219 -15.95 -19.46 -3.17
N THR A 220 -16.83 -20.44 -3.36
CA THR A 220 -18.09 -20.54 -2.60
C THR A 220 -17.79 -20.69 -1.11
N ASN A 221 -16.87 -21.58 -0.74
CA ASN A 221 -16.41 -21.73 0.64
C ASN A 221 -15.84 -20.42 1.24
N TYR A 222 -15.09 -19.65 0.46
CA TYR A 222 -14.56 -18.36 0.91
C TYR A 222 -15.65 -17.32 1.19
N VAL A 223 -16.62 -17.17 0.30
CA VAL A 223 -17.72 -16.21 0.47
C VAL A 223 -18.67 -16.67 1.59
N ASP A 224 -18.84 -17.98 1.77
CA ASP A 224 -19.71 -18.53 2.81
C ASP A 224 -19.09 -18.44 4.21
N ASN A 225 -17.77 -18.51 4.35
CA ASN A 225 -17.10 -18.50 5.66
C ASN A 225 -16.48 -17.15 6.06
N LEU A 226 -16.19 -16.27 5.10
CA LEU A 226 -15.56 -14.97 5.35
C LEU A 226 -16.44 -13.83 4.86
N THR A 227 -16.26 -12.67 5.48
CA THR A 227 -16.67 -11.38 4.91
C THR A 227 -15.46 -10.72 4.30
N TRP A 228 -15.42 -10.59 2.98
CA TRP A 228 -14.36 -9.88 2.27
C TRP A 228 -14.70 -8.41 2.22
N VAL A 229 -13.82 -7.54 2.71
CA VAL A 229 -13.96 -6.09 2.58
C VAL A 229 -12.84 -5.62 1.67
N ILE A 230 -13.19 -5.19 0.46
CA ILE A 230 -12.21 -4.83 -0.57
C ILE A 230 -12.42 -3.36 -0.95
N VAL A 231 -11.40 -2.53 -0.73
CA VAL A 231 -11.38 -1.10 -1.07
C VAL A 231 -10.29 -0.83 -2.11
N PRO A 232 -10.63 -0.84 -3.42
CA PRO A 232 -9.62 -0.87 -4.47
C PRO A 232 -8.71 0.37 -4.56
N CYS A 233 -9.18 1.53 -4.14
CA CYS A 233 -8.44 2.79 -4.25
C CYS A 233 -8.64 3.64 -3.00
N LEU A 234 -7.62 3.66 -2.12
CA LEU A 234 -7.62 4.49 -0.91
C LEU A 234 -7.33 5.97 -1.19
N ASN A 235 -6.67 6.28 -2.30
CA ASN A 235 -6.31 7.65 -2.70
C ASN A 235 -6.99 8.05 -4.02
N PRO A 236 -8.33 8.22 -4.05
CA PRO A 236 -9.04 8.50 -5.28
C PRO A 236 -8.68 9.87 -5.90
N ASP A 237 -8.27 10.84 -5.09
CA ASP A 237 -7.86 12.16 -5.59
C ASP A 237 -6.53 12.09 -6.32
N GLY A 238 -5.53 11.45 -5.70
CA GLY A 238 -4.24 11.23 -6.34
C GLY A 238 -4.39 10.35 -7.58
N TYR A 239 -5.20 9.29 -7.51
CA TYR A 239 -5.43 8.40 -8.64
C TYR A 239 -6.01 9.15 -9.84
N GLU A 240 -7.08 9.92 -9.66
CA GLU A 240 -7.65 10.73 -10.76
C GLU A 240 -6.68 11.81 -11.25
N PHE A 241 -5.85 12.38 -10.36
CA PHE A 241 -4.79 13.30 -10.78
C PHE A 241 -3.80 12.60 -11.72
N THR A 242 -3.34 11.37 -11.40
CA THR A 242 -2.44 10.62 -12.30
C THR A 242 -3.05 10.29 -13.66
N HIS A 243 -4.39 10.17 -13.75
CA HIS A 243 -5.12 9.92 -15.01
C HIS A 243 -5.32 11.19 -15.85
N SER A 244 -5.07 12.38 -15.30
CA SER A 244 -5.39 13.64 -15.95
C SER A 244 -4.38 14.07 -17.03
N SER A 245 -3.17 13.51 -17.02
CA SER A 245 -2.11 13.86 -17.96
C SER A 245 -1.04 12.76 -18.06
N THR A 246 -0.42 12.64 -19.23
CA THR A 246 0.77 11.79 -19.46
C THR A 246 2.08 12.41 -18.98
N ASN A 247 2.05 13.68 -18.54
CA ASN A 247 3.23 14.33 -17.99
C ASN A 247 3.79 13.51 -16.82
N PRO A 248 5.09 13.15 -16.81
CA PRO A 248 5.66 12.30 -15.77
C PRO A 248 5.47 12.82 -14.34
N ASN A 249 5.46 14.15 -14.11
CA ASN A 249 5.17 14.73 -12.79
C ASN A 249 3.72 14.49 -12.32
N VAL A 250 2.80 14.29 -13.25
CA VAL A 250 1.38 14.05 -12.98
C VAL A 250 1.12 12.55 -12.90
N ARG A 251 1.46 11.79 -13.94
CA ARG A 251 1.22 10.34 -14.02
C ARG A 251 1.92 9.55 -12.91
N LEU A 252 3.10 10.00 -12.46
CA LEU A 252 3.88 9.34 -11.41
C LEU A 252 3.70 10.00 -10.04
N TRP A 253 2.63 10.78 -9.85
CA TRP A 253 2.25 11.33 -8.56
C TRP A 253 1.99 10.21 -7.54
N ARG A 254 2.64 10.27 -6.38
CA ARG A 254 2.54 9.25 -5.33
C ARG A 254 1.50 9.60 -4.26
N LYS A 255 1.57 10.83 -3.75
CA LYS A 255 0.89 11.30 -2.54
C LYS A 255 -0.62 11.49 -2.71
N ASN A 256 -1.34 11.86 -1.66
CA ASN A 256 -2.71 12.38 -1.81
C ASN A 256 -2.70 13.82 -2.39
N ARG A 257 -3.85 14.50 -2.39
CA ARG A 257 -4.02 15.87 -2.91
C ARG A 257 -4.36 16.89 -1.82
N SER A 258 -3.91 16.68 -0.59
CA SER A 258 -4.12 17.65 0.50
C SER A 258 -3.50 19.01 0.23
N GLU A 259 -4.09 20.08 0.78
CA GLU A 259 -3.70 21.48 0.57
C GLU A 259 -2.18 21.73 0.52
N SER A 260 -1.78 22.69 -0.33
CA SER A 260 -0.38 23.06 -0.49
C SER A 260 0.19 23.67 0.78
N VAL A 261 1.33 23.15 1.25
CA VAL A 261 2.11 23.72 2.34
C VAL A 261 3.32 24.46 1.75
N CYS A 262 3.48 25.72 2.15
CA CYS A 262 4.53 26.60 1.65
C CYS A 262 5.59 26.88 2.72
N ASN A 263 6.85 26.58 2.40
CA ASN A 263 8.01 26.90 3.23
C ASN A 263 8.99 27.79 2.45
N ARG A 264 9.79 28.61 3.16
CA ARG A 264 10.91 29.31 2.53
C ARG A 264 12.08 28.35 2.33
N ASP A 265 12.63 28.32 1.12
CA ASP A 265 13.86 27.58 0.85
C ASP A 265 15.09 28.32 1.41
N GLN A 266 16.27 27.70 1.28
CA GLN A 266 17.54 28.26 1.77
C GLN A 266 17.93 29.60 1.13
N TRP A 267 17.29 29.99 0.02
CA TRP A 267 17.48 31.27 -0.67
C TRP A 267 16.33 32.25 -0.41
N GLY A 268 15.44 31.94 0.52
CA GLY A 268 14.32 32.79 0.92
C GLY A 268 13.12 32.76 -0.05
N ARG A 269 13.10 31.87 -1.04
CA ARG A 269 12.00 31.74 -1.99
C ARG A 269 10.87 30.90 -1.39
N ASN A 270 9.63 31.28 -1.62
CA ASN A 270 8.48 30.45 -1.21
C ASN A 270 8.39 29.22 -2.11
N ARG A 271 8.52 28.04 -1.50
CA ARG A 271 8.34 26.73 -2.13
C ARG A 271 7.08 26.08 -1.56
N CYS A 272 6.07 25.89 -2.42
CA CYS A 272 4.79 25.33 -2.06
C CYS A 272 4.63 23.93 -2.66
N CYS A 273 4.31 22.95 -1.83
CA CYS A 273 4.13 21.57 -2.27
C CYS A 273 2.88 20.96 -1.69
N ARG A 274 2.27 20.04 -2.44
CA ARG A 274 0.97 19.46 -2.16
C ARG A 274 1.10 18.00 -1.72
N GLY A 275 0.18 17.56 -0.88
CA GLY A 275 -0.03 16.16 -0.56
C GLY A 275 0.91 15.57 0.49
N VAL A 276 0.45 14.49 1.08
CA VAL A 276 1.10 13.66 2.12
C VAL A 276 1.23 12.23 1.60
N ASP A 277 2.32 11.56 1.96
CA ASP A 277 2.46 10.11 1.78
C ASP A 277 1.53 9.41 2.79
N LEU A 278 0.44 8.85 2.27
CA LEU A 278 -0.57 8.19 3.09
C LEU A 278 -0.02 6.98 3.83
N ASN A 279 0.98 6.26 3.29
CA ASN A 279 1.62 5.13 3.96
C ASN A 279 2.82 5.55 4.84
N ARG A 280 2.85 6.83 5.23
CA ARG A 280 3.65 7.36 6.35
C ARG A 280 2.76 8.05 7.40
N ASN A 281 1.45 8.10 7.19
CA ASN A 281 0.53 8.91 7.99
C ASN A 281 -0.15 8.13 9.12
N PHE A 282 0.09 6.83 9.30
CA PHE A 282 -0.55 6.04 10.36
C PHE A 282 0.15 6.23 11.71
N ASP A 283 -0.59 6.07 12.81
CA ASP A 283 -0.08 6.19 14.17
C ASP A 283 0.68 4.93 14.62
N PHE A 284 1.82 4.68 13.99
CA PHE A 284 2.74 3.63 14.38
C PHE A 284 4.17 4.10 14.13
N HIS A 285 4.90 4.39 15.22
CA HIS A 285 6.24 4.99 15.17
C HIS A 285 6.28 6.26 14.29
N PHE A 286 5.18 7.01 14.23
CA PHE A 286 5.01 8.13 13.30
C PHE A 286 6.22 9.07 13.32
N LYS A 287 6.78 9.36 12.15
CA LYS A 287 7.92 10.27 11.95
C LYS A 287 9.27 9.76 12.50
N GLU A 288 9.38 8.51 12.97
CA GLU A 288 10.64 8.01 13.53
C GLU A 288 11.69 7.67 12.47
N SER A 289 11.29 7.09 11.34
CA SER A 289 12.21 6.62 10.30
C SER A 289 11.55 6.60 8.91
N GLY A 290 12.36 6.68 7.85
CA GLY A 290 11.90 6.53 6.46
C GLY A 290 10.80 7.52 6.04
N SER A 291 10.78 8.69 6.65
CA SER A 291 9.82 9.78 6.43
C SER A 291 10.57 11.12 6.38
N SER A 292 9.89 12.21 6.02
CA SER A 292 10.52 13.52 5.83
C SER A 292 9.63 14.67 6.33
N ASP A 293 10.20 15.63 7.04
CA ASP A 293 9.50 16.87 7.42
C ASP A 293 9.35 17.89 6.28
N ASP A 294 9.98 17.64 5.13
CA ASP A 294 9.86 18.51 3.97
C ASP A 294 8.53 18.23 3.24
N PRO A 295 7.56 19.18 3.17
CA PRO A 295 6.30 18.98 2.46
C PRO A 295 6.43 18.67 0.97
N CYS A 296 7.59 18.96 0.40
CA CYS A 296 7.92 18.68 -0.99
C CYS A 296 8.50 17.28 -1.21
N SER A 297 8.84 16.56 -0.14
CA SER A 297 9.30 15.19 -0.24
C SER A 297 8.17 14.24 -0.64
N GLU A 298 8.52 13.21 -1.40
CA GLU A 298 7.62 12.10 -1.76
C GLU A 298 7.22 11.25 -0.55
N ILE A 299 8.01 11.30 0.52
CA ILE A 299 7.79 10.56 1.79
C ILE A 299 7.39 11.51 2.94
N TYR A 300 6.82 12.67 2.62
CA TYR A 300 6.30 13.60 3.61
C TYR A 300 5.15 12.98 4.39
N GLN A 301 5.33 12.76 5.70
CA GLN A 301 4.37 12.05 6.55
C GLN A 301 3.14 12.87 6.97
N GLY A 302 3.11 14.17 6.71
CA GLY A 302 2.06 15.05 7.20
C GLY A 302 2.36 15.64 8.58
N LYS A 303 1.45 16.49 9.07
CA LYS A 303 1.68 17.27 10.30
C LYS A 303 1.59 16.43 11.58
N THR A 304 0.69 15.46 11.59
CA THR A 304 0.43 14.55 12.71
C THR A 304 -0.01 13.20 12.16
N ALA A 305 0.12 12.14 12.96
CA ALA A 305 -0.50 10.87 12.61
C ALA A 305 -2.01 11.07 12.36
N PHE A 306 -2.52 10.40 11.31
CA PHE A 306 -3.88 10.50 10.81
C PHE A 306 -4.31 11.93 10.46
N SER A 307 -3.39 12.80 10.02
CA SER A 307 -3.74 14.13 9.49
C SER A 307 -4.57 14.04 8.21
N GLU A 308 -4.42 12.97 7.44
CA GLU A 308 -5.10 12.81 6.16
C GLU A 308 -6.45 12.09 6.33
N PRO A 309 -7.53 12.57 5.68
CA PRO A 309 -8.84 11.96 5.78
C PRO A 309 -8.88 10.53 5.21
N GLU A 310 -8.04 10.21 4.22
CA GLU A 310 -7.93 8.87 3.65
C GLU A 310 -7.38 7.86 4.69
N ALA A 311 -6.32 8.23 5.42
CA ALA A 311 -5.76 7.39 6.48
C ALA A 311 -6.76 7.23 7.65
N ARG A 312 -7.49 8.31 8.00
CA ARG A 312 -8.58 8.24 8.99
C ARG A 312 -9.71 7.31 8.55
N ALA A 313 -10.08 7.31 7.27
CA ALA A 313 -11.14 6.44 6.76
C ALA A 313 -10.82 4.95 7.01
N VAL A 314 -9.57 4.53 6.76
CA VAL A 314 -9.10 3.17 7.07
C VAL A 314 -9.17 2.87 8.57
N ARG A 315 -8.62 3.77 9.39
CA ARG A 315 -8.64 3.65 10.86
C ARG A 315 -10.06 3.50 11.39
N ASP A 316 -10.93 4.42 11.00
CA ASP A 316 -12.29 4.54 11.52
C ASP A 316 -13.15 3.36 11.06
N ALA A 317 -12.95 2.87 9.83
CA ALA A 317 -13.60 1.64 9.37
C ALA A 317 -13.13 0.42 10.18
N ILE A 318 -11.82 0.19 10.28
CA ILE A 318 -11.24 -0.97 11.00
C ILE A 318 -11.64 -0.98 12.48
N LEU A 319 -11.68 0.19 13.12
CA LEU A 319 -12.05 0.33 14.53
C LEU A 319 -13.56 0.49 14.77
N SER A 320 -14.38 0.55 13.73
CA SER A 320 -15.84 0.68 13.85
C SER A 320 -16.46 -0.54 14.54
N ASN A 321 -17.64 -0.37 15.14
CA ASN A 321 -18.47 -1.48 15.66
C ASN A 321 -18.74 -2.56 14.60
N ARG A 322 -18.68 -2.18 13.32
CA ARG A 322 -18.85 -3.11 12.22
C ARG A 322 -17.66 -4.06 12.14
N TYR A 323 -16.41 -3.60 12.16
CA TYR A 323 -15.25 -4.47 11.85
C TYR A 323 -14.30 -4.75 13.01
N ARG A 324 -14.33 -3.94 14.07
CA ARG A 324 -13.42 -4.03 15.21
C ARG A 324 -13.40 -5.43 15.80
N GLY A 325 -12.20 -5.99 15.93
CA GLY A 325 -11.99 -7.33 16.49
C GLY A 325 -12.49 -8.48 15.61
N ARG A 326 -13.07 -8.22 14.42
CA ARG A 326 -13.53 -9.24 13.46
C ARG A 326 -12.55 -9.50 12.32
N ILE A 327 -11.62 -8.58 12.06
CA ILE A 327 -10.63 -8.73 10.99
C ILE A 327 -9.53 -9.69 11.43
N ASP A 328 -9.36 -10.80 10.72
CA ASP A 328 -8.27 -11.77 10.94
C ASP A 328 -7.24 -11.77 9.80
N GLY A 329 -7.59 -11.24 8.63
CA GLY A 329 -6.70 -11.03 7.48
C GLY A 329 -6.73 -9.58 7.02
N PHE A 330 -5.57 -8.99 6.75
CA PHE A 330 -5.39 -7.65 6.18
C PHE A 330 -4.30 -7.71 5.12
N ILE A 331 -4.62 -7.28 3.90
CA ILE A 331 -3.67 -7.16 2.80
C ILE A 331 -3.77 -5.75 2.20
N THR A 332 -2.66 -5.03 2.14
CA THR A 332 -2.57 -3.77 1.39
C THR A 332 -1.70 -3.96 0.15
N LEU A 333 -2.21 -3.57 -1.01
CA LEU A 333 -1.60 -3.81 -2.32
C LEU A 333 -0.86 -2.56 -2.81
N HIS A 334 0.40 -2.75 -3.19
CA HIS A 334 1.33 -1.75 -3.69
C HIS A 334 2.02 -2.22 -4.96
N THR A 335 2.67 -1.31 -5.68
CA THR A 335 3.67 -1.66 -6.69
C THR A 335 4.91 -0.78 -6.53
N TYR A 336 6.11 -1.22 -6.89
CA TYR A 336 6.50 -2.52 -7.40
C TYR A 336 7.68 -3.04 -6.60
N SER A 337 7.95 -4.34 -6.68
CA SER A 337 9.23 -5.00 -6.31
C SER A 337 9.12 -6.53 -6.28
N GLN A 338 7.91 -7.11 -6.36
CA GLN A 338 7.64 -8.54 -6.09
C GLN A 338 8.07 -8.96 -4.68
N ILE A 339 7.50 -8.32 -3.66
CA ILE A 339 7.78 -8.63 -2.26
C ILE A 339 6.48 -8.87 -1.50
N TRP A 340 6.46 -9.95 -0.74
CA TRP A 340 5.40 -10.33 0.18
C TRP A 340 5.83 -9.94 1.60
N ILE A 341 5.45 -8.73 2.01
CA ILE A 341 5.95 -8.08 3.21
C ILE A 341 5.06 -8.44 4.39
N HIS A 342 5.67 -8.91 5.48
CA HIS A 342 5.03 -8.95 6.79
C HIS A 342 5.54 -7.79 7.66
N PRO A 343 4.80 -7.39 8.71
CA PRO A 343 5.31 -6.42 9.68
C PRO A 343 6.58 -6.91 10.41
N TYR A 344 7.44 -6.05 10.96
CA TYR A 344 7.31 -4.59 10.93
C TYR A 344 8.12 -3.90 9.82
N GLY A 345 7.69 -2.71 9.41
CA GLY A 345 8.37 -1.82 8.48
C GLY A 345 9.22 -0.73 9.15
N HIS A 346 8.88 -0.28 10.36
CA HIS A 346 9.54 0.89 10.98
C HIS A 346 11.05 0.74 11.29
N ARG A 347 11.54 -0.48 11.59
CA ARG A 347 12.94 -0.71 11.99
C ARG A 347 13.39 -2.12 11.67
N ARG A 348 14.64 -2.26 11.20
CA ARG A 348 15.29 -3.57 10.96
C ARG A 348 15.33 -4.40 12.24
N ASP A 349 15.33 -5.73 12.06
CA ASP A 349 15.39 -6.71 13.15
C ASP A 349 14.26 -6.56 14.19
N THR A 350 13.11 -6.00 13.79
CA THR A 350 11.91 -5.93 14.63
C THR A 350 10.75 -6.70 14.02
N TYR A 351 10.18 -7.60 14.81
CA TYR A 351 9.18 -8.56 14.32
C TYR A 351 8.03 -8.72 15.31
N PRO A 352 6.80 -8.97 14.81
CA PRO A 352 5.68 -9.38 15.65
C PRO A 352 5.98 -10.70 16.36
N GLY A 353 5.38 -10.89 17.54
CA GLY A 353 5.58 -12.12 18.33
C GLY A 353 5.14 -13.42 17.62
N ASP A 354 4.35 -13.32 16.56
CA ASP A 354 3.87 -14.42 15.72
C ASP A 354 4.54 -14.48 14.33
N ILE A 355 5.73 -13.90 14.19
CA ILE A 355 6.50 -13.83 12.95
C ILE A 355 6.64 -15.18 12.22
N GLN A 356 6.90 -16.27 12.94
CA GLN A 356 7.08 -17.59 12.30
C GLN A 356 5.85 -18.00 11.48
N ASP A 357 4.65 -17.81 12.05
CA ASP A 357 3.39 -18.15 11.39
C ASP A 357 3.12 -17.23 10.19
N LEU A 358 3.43 -15.92 10.33
CA LEU A 358 3.34 -14.97 9.22
C LEU A 358 4.28 -15.33 8.07
N TYR A 359 5.53 -15.67 8.38
CA TYR A 359 6.53 -16.05 7.39
C TYR A 359 6.18 -17.36 6.70
N ASP A 360 5.75 -18.39 7.45
CA ASP A 360 5.38 -19.69 6.88
C ASP A 360 4.18 -19.60 5.93
N VAL A 361 3.14 -18.83 6.31
CA VAL A 361 1.99 -18.55 5.44
C VAL A 361 2.43 -17.74 4.21
N GLY A 362 3.28 -16.72 4.40
CA GLY A 362 3.82 -15.93 3.29
C GLY A 362 4.65 -16.76 2.30
N LYS A 363 5.47 -17.70 2.78
CA LYS A 363 6.21 -18.65 1.94
C LYS A 363 5.30 -19.58 1.16
N LYS A 364 4.23 -20.10 1.79
CA LYS A 364 3.23 -20.91 1.09
C LYS A 364 2.50 -20.08 0.02
N ALA A 365 2.16 -18.83 0.32
CA ALA A 365 1.49 -17.92 -0.60
C ALA A 365 2.36 -17.61 -1.82
N THR A 366 3.62 -17.23 -1.61
CA THR A 366 4.56 -16.93 -2.72
C THR A 366 4.90 -18.18 -3.54
N ASN A 367 4.97 -19.36 -2.92
CA ASN A 367 5.10 -20.62 -3.66
C ASN A 367 3.88 -20.92 -4.53
N ALA A 368 2.66 -20.67 -4.04
CA ALA A 368 1.44 -20.86 -4.82
C ALA A 368 1.35 -19.88 -5.99
N LEU A 369 1.70 -18.61 -5.76
CA LEU A 369 1.82 -17.57 -6.78
C LEU A 369 2.81 -17.98 -7.88
N SER A 370 4.02 -18.39 -7.48
CA SER A 370 5.11 -18.72 -8.40
C SER A 370 4.78 -19.88 -9.35
N LYS A 371 3.85 -20.77 -8.98
CA LYS A 371 3.45 -21.90 -9.83
C LYS A 371 2.69 -21.48 -11.09
N LEU A 372 2.11 -20.27 -11.15
CA LEU A 372 1.34 -19.85 -12.33
C LEU A 372 2.26 -19.41 -13.47
N TYR A 373 3.20 -18.50 -13.19
CA TYR A 373 4.04 -17.87 -14.23
C TYR A 373 5.54 -17.88 -13.92
N GLY A 374 5.97 -18.57 -12.86
CA GLY A 374 7.38 -18.62 -12.46
C GLY A 374 7.86 -17.38 -11.70
N THR A 375 7.02 -16.36 -11.56
CA THR A 375 7.31 -15.11 -10.84
C THR A 375 7.82 -15.39 -9.43
N LYS A 376 8.87 -14.67 -9.02
CA LYS A 376 9.52 -14.88 -7.73
C LYS A 376 9.27 -13.69 -6.82
N TYR A 377 8.60 -13.96 -5.70
CA TYR A 377 8.41 -12.99 -4.64
C TYR A 377 9.35 -13.29 -3.49
N VAL A 378 9.98 -12.25 -2.94
CA VAL A 378 10.72 -12.32 -1.68
C VAL A 378 9.72 -12.23 -0.52
N VAL A 379 9.93 -13.01 0.54
CA VAL A 379 9.14 -12.90 1.78
C VAL A 379 10.05 -12.33 2.86
N GLY A 380 9.62 -11.29 3.56
CA GLY A 380 10.39 -10.70 4.66
C GLY A 380 9.72 -9.47 5.27
N SER A 381 10.39 -8.82 6.21
CA SER A 381 9.87 -7.60 6.82
C SER A 381 10.11 -6.41 5.90
N GLY A 382 9.24 -5.39 5.97
CA GLY A 382 9.40 -4.19 5.14
C GLY A 382 10.75 -3.51 5.38
N ALA A 383 11.19 -3.46 6.64
CA ALA A 383 12.46 -2.87 7.03
C ALA A 383 13.68 -3.62 6.47
N ASP A 384 13.63 -4.96 6.45
CA ASP A 384 14.76 -5.80 6.06
C ASP A 384 14.83 -6.02 4.55
N THR A 385 13.68 -6.12 3.86
CA THR A 385 13.62 -6.38 2.42
C THR A 385 13.67 -5.10 1.59
N LEU A 386 13.12 -4.00 2.09
CA LEU A 386 13.16 -2.69 1.43
C LEU A 386 14.05 -1.75 2.24
N TYR A 387 13.46 -1.02 3.17
CA TYR A 387 14.13 -0.06 4.03
C TYR A 387 13.22 0.29 5.20
N PRO A 388 13.77 0.73 6.34
CA PRO A 388 12.97 1.21 7.46
C PRO A 388 12.02 2.34 7.06
N ALA A 389 10.73 2.16 7.33
CA ALA A 389 9.66 3.08 7.01
C ALA A 389 8.62 3.10 8.14
N SER A 390 8.45 4.26 8.78
CA SER A 390 7.47 4.44 9.85
C SER A 390 6.12 4.95 9.35
N GLY A 391 5.07 4.78 10.16
CA GLY A 391 3.72 5.26 9.83
C GLY A 391 3.00 4.48 8.73
N GLY A 392 3.40 3.22 8.51
CA GLY A 392 2.76 2.30 7.57
C GLY A 392 1.42 1.74 8.08
N SER A 393 0.50 1.50 7.15
CA SER A 393 -0.84 0.97 7.43
C SER A 393 -0.80 -0.47 7.94
N GLU A 394 0.08 -1.29 7.40
CA GLU A 394 0.29 -2.70 7.75
C GLU A 394 0.82 -2.85 9.17
N ASP A 395 1.76 -2.01 9.58
CA ASP A 395 2.31 -2.03 10.93
C ASP A 395 1.26 -1.61 11.97
N TRP A 396 0.51 -0.53 11.67
CA TRP A 396 -0.60 -0.08 12.51
C TRP A 396 -1.71 -1.14 12.60
N ALA A 397 -2.08 -1.78 11.49
CA ALA A 397 -3.07 -2.85 11.44
C ALA A 397 -2.64 -4.05 12.30
N LYS A 398 -1.36 -4.39 12.28
CA LYS A 398 -0.80 -5.48 13.07
C LYS A 398 -0.73 -5.17 14.56
N GLN A 399 -0.13 -4.04 14.91
CA GLN A 399 0.13 -3.69 16.31
C GLN A 399 -1.13 -3.16 17.00
N THR A 400 -1.78 -2.16 16.41
CA THR A 400 -2.83 -1.38 17.07
C THR A 400 -4.21 -2.01 16.86
N ALA A 401 -4.51 -2.46 15.64
CA ALA A 401 -5.76 -3.16 15.37
C ALA A 401 -5.71 -4.67 15.72
N ALA A 402 -4.55 -5.18 16.14
CA ALA A 402 -4.32 -6.56 16.57
C ALA A 402 -4.77 -7.63 15.55
N ILE A 403 -4.61 -7.33 14.25
CA ILE A 403 -4.99 -8.24 13.17
C ILE A 403 -3.96 -9.37 13.05
N LYS A 404 -4.43 -10.61 12.85
CA LYS A 404 -3.55 -11.79 12.88
C LYS A 404 -2.65 -11.88 11.65
N TYR A 405 -3.24 -12.05 10.47
CA TYR A 405 -2.51 -12.21 9.21
C TYR A 405 -2.49 -10.87 8.50
N VAL A 406 -1.33 -10.20 8.52
CA VAL A 406 -1.16 -8.86 7.95
C VAL A 406 -0.02 -8.90 6.95
N TYR A 407 -0.28 -8.44 5.73
CA TYR A 407 0.74 -8.34 4.70
C TYR A 407 0.60 -7.06 3.87
N LEU A 408 1.74 -6.51 3.47
CA LEU A 408 1.84 -5.53 2.39
C LEU A 408 2.43 -6.26 1.18
N LEU A 409 1.86 -6.06 -0.01
CA LEU A 409 2.31 -6.75 -1.21
C LEU A 409 2.82 -5.73 -2.21
N GLU A 410 4.12 -5.77 -2.52
CA GLU A 410 4.69 -5.08 -3.67
C GLU A 410 4.55 -6.00 -4.89
N LEU A 411 3.65 -5.66 -5.81
CA LEU A 411 3.36 -6.49 -6.98
C LEU A 411 4.45 -6.36 -8.06
N ARG A 412 4.15 -6.86 -9.26
CA ARG A 412 4.99 -6.70 -10.45
C ARG A 412 5.23 -5.21 -10.80
N PRO A 413 6.32 -4.92 -11.52
CA PRO A 413 7.41 -5.83 -11.86
C PRO A 413 8.39 -6.06 -10.69
N ASP A 414 9.43 -6.87 -10.90
CA ASP A 414 10.56 -6.93 -9.96
C ASP A 414 11.43 -5.67 -10.03
N GLU A 415 12.35 -5.54 -9.07
CA GLU A 415 13.26 -4.40 -8.96
C GLU A 415 14.31 -4.28 -10.09
N ARG A 416 14.49 -5.30 -10.93
CA ARG A 416 15.47 -5.27 -12.03
C ARG A 416 14.85 -4.78 -13.33
N ASN A 417 13.55 -4.96 -13.50
CA ASN A 417 12.83 -4.42 -14.65
C ASN A 417 12.86 -2.90 -14.65
N TRP A 418 13.02 -2.32 -15.84
CA TRP A 418 13.28 -0.90 -16.03
C TRP A 418 12.02 -0.03 -16.06
N ASP A 419 10.85 -0.66 -16.18
CA ASP A 419 9.57 -0.01 -16.43
C ASP A 419 8.75 0.29 -15.17
N GLY A 420 9.13 -0.25 -14.01
CA GLY A 420 8.66 0.13 -12.68
C GLY A 420 7.14 0.35 -12.60
N PHE A 421 6.72 1.60 -12.34
CA PHE A 421 5.30 1.96 -12.17
C PHE A 421 4.50 2.02 -13.48
N ILE A 422 5.14 1.94 -14.65
CA ILE A 422 4.51 2.01 -15.97
C ILE A 422 4.37 0.58 -16.52
N LEU A 423 3.77 -0.30 -15.71
CA LEU A 423 3.61 -1.72 -16.04
C LEU A 423 2.68 -1.86 -17.27
N ASP A 424 3.11 -2.66 -18.25
CA ASP A 424 2.37 -2.91 -19.48
C ASP A 424 1.01 -3.60 -19.19
N GLU A 425 -0.03 -3.15 -19.87
CA GLU A 425 -1.41 -3.63 -19.72
C GLU A 425 -1.55 -5.16 -19.88
N HIS A 426 -0.73 -5.81 -20.72
CA HIS A 426 -0.77 -7.28 -20.88
C HIS A 426 -0.33 -8.03 -19.61
N GLN A 427 0.35 -7.35 -18.68
CA GLN A 427 0.79 -7.91 -17.40
C GLN A 427 -0.28 -7.81 -16.31
N LEU A 428 -1.37 -7.07 -16.53
CA LEU A 428 -2.39 -6.82 -15.50
C LEU A 428 -3.09 -8.10 -15.03
N ILE A 429 -3.66 -8.87 -15.96
CA ILE A 429 -4.32 -10.13 -15.62
C ILE A 429 -3.33 -11.16 -15.05
N PRO A 430 -2.12 -11.38 -15.63
CA PRO A 430 -1.11 -12.23 -15.02
C PRO A 430 -0.73 -11.83 -13.59
N THR A 431 -0.53 -10.53 -13.33
CA THR A 431 -0.21 -10.00 -11.99
C THR A 431 -1.35 -10.27 -11.03
N ALA A 432 -2.59 -10.00 -11.43
CA ALA A 432 -3.74 -10.20 -10.56
C ALA A 432 -4.04 -11.69 -10.30
N SER A 433 -3.91 -12.55 -11.31
CA SER A 433 -4.24 -13.98 -11.19
C SER A 433 -3.22 -14.76 -10.35
N GLU A 434 -1.93 -14.45 -10.48
CA GLU A 434 -0.91 -15.06 -9.62
C GLU A 434 -1.01 -14.56 -8.18
N THR A 435 -1.26 -13.26 -7.99
CA THR A 435 -1.43 -12.68 -6.66
C THR A 435 -2.64 -13.29 -5.98
N TRP A 436 -3.74 -13.51 -6.71
CA TRP A 436 -4.91 -14.21 -6.18
C TRP A 436 -4.58 -15.62 -5.68
N ALA A 437 -3.69 -16.36 -6.37
CA ALA A 437 -3.26 -17.66 -5.90
C ALA A 437 -2.54 -17.60 -4.55
N GLY A 438 -1.74 -16.55 -4.30
CA GLY A 438 -1.12 -16.29 -3.00
C GLY A 438 -2.14 -15.85 -1.94
N VAL A 439 -3.03 -14.91 -2.26
CA VAL A 439 -4.06 -14.40 -1.31
C VAL A 439 -4.97 -15.52 -0.81
N ARG A 440 -5.33 -16.48 -1.67
CA ARG A 440 -6.11 -17.66 -1.28
C ARG A 440 -5.46 -18.47 -0.17
N VAL A 441 -4.13 -18.60 -0.17
CA VAL A 441 -3.40 -19.30 0.90
C VAL A 441 -3.56 -18.59 2.25
N VAL A 442 -3.56 -17.25 2.26
CA VAL A 442 -3.82 -16.50 3.49
C VAL A 442 -5.27 -16.67 3.94
N ALA A 443 -6.21 -16.70 3.00
CA ALA A 443 -7.63 -16.93 3.31
C ALA A 443 -7.87 -18.32 3.91
N ASP A 444 -7.18 -19.34 3.37
CA ASP A 444 -7.19 -20.69 3.94
C ASP A 444 -6.66 -20.69 5.38
N ALA A 445 -5.56 -19.96 5.65
CA ALA A 445 -5.01 -19.83 7.01
C ALA A 445 -5.97 -19.13 7.98
N VAL A 446 -6.70 -18.10 7.51
CA VAL A 446 -7.77 -17.45 8.29
C VAL A 446 -8.89 -18.44 8.62
N ILE A 447 -9.38 -19.20 7.63
CA ILE A 447 -10.45 -20.19 7.83
C ILE A 447 -10.01 -21.32 8.75
N GLU A 448 -8.78 -21.83 8.60
CA GLU A 448 -8.23 -22.85 9.48
C GLU A 448 -8.19 -22.36 10.94
N ARG A 449 -7.82 -21.09 11.15
CA ARG A 449 -7.84 -20.46 12.47
C ARG A 449 -9.27 -20.35 13.05
N ILE A 450 -10.25 -20.02 12.22
CA ILE A 450 -11.67 -20.00 12.62
C ILE A 450 -12.10 -21.38 13.09
N ASN A 451 -11.83 -22.41 12.29
CA ASN A 451 -12.21 -23.78 12.60
C ASN A 451 -11.56 -24.25 13.91
N LYS A 452 -10.26 -23.99 14.12
CA LYS A 452 -9.57 -24.30 15.37
C LYS A 452 -10.18 -23.58 16.59
N ARG A 453 -10.61 -22.33 16.45
CA ARG A 453 -11.31 -21.58 17.52
C ARG A 453 -12.67 -22.22 17.83
N THR A 454 -13.46 -22.54 16.82
CA THR A 454 -14.78 -23.18 16.97
C THR A 454 -14.64 -24.56 17.63
N SER A 455 -13.69 -25.39 17.19
CA SER A 455 -13.44 -26.70 17.81
C SER A 455 -13.00 -26.60 19.27
N ARG A 456 -12.18 -25.60 19.64
CA ARG A 456 -11.80 -25.36 21.05
C ARG A 456 -12.97 -24.92 21.91
N LEU A 457 -13.84 -24.04 21.39
CA LEU A 457 -15.05 -23.63 22.11
C LEU A 457 -16.02 -24.82 22.29
N ALA A 458 -16.17 -25.66 21.26
CA ALA A 458 -16.97 -26.87 21.33
C ALA A 458 -16.39 -27.94 22.29
N ALA A 459 -15.06 -28.03 22.41
CA ALA A 459 -14.38 -28.95 23.31
C ALA A 459 -14.44 -28.55 24.81
N GLY A 460 -15.02 -27.38 25.13
CA GLY A 460 -15.03 -26.83 26.48
C GLY A 460 -13.67 -26.27 26.91
N THR A 461 -13.69 -25.28 27.81
CA THR A 461 -12.44 -24.79 28.41
C THR A 461 -12.01 -25.81 29.46
N LYS A 462 -10.80 -26.37 29.37
CA LYS A 462 -10.25 -27.22 30.45
C LYS A 462 -10.30 -26.41 31.74
N GLN A 463 -11.16 -26.82 32.67
CA GLN A 463 -11.18 -26.28 34.02
C GLN A 463 -10.14 -27.02 34.85
N TYR A 464 -9.26 -26.25 35.49
CA TYR A 464 -8.26 -26.73 36.41
C TYR A 464 -8.73 -26.40 37.83
N GLN A 465 -8.52 -27.33 38.75
CA GLN A 465 -8.70 -27.06 40.17
C GLN A 465 -7.41 -26.49 40.74
N PHE A 466 -7.48 -25.28 41.27
CA PHE A 466 -6.36 -24.65 41.97
C PHE A 466 -6.21 -25.25 43.37
N GLY A 467 -5.03 -25.09 43.97
CA GLY A 467 -4.73 -25.62 45.31
C GLY A 467 -5.59 -25.05 46.45
N ASP A 468 -6.37 -24.01 46.18
CA ASP A 468 -7.37 -23.42 47.09
C ASP A 468 -8.79 -24.00 46.90
N GLY A 469 -8.95 -24.99 46.01
CA GLY A 469 -10.23 -25.63 45.70
C GLY A 469 -11.10 -24.87 44.70
N SER A 470 -10.67 -23.72 44.18
CA SER A 470 -11.37 -22.99 43.13
C SER A 470 -11.17 -23.64 41.76
N ALA A 471 -12.16 -23.56 40.88
CA ALA A 471 -12.06 -24.05 39.51
C ALA A 471 -11.98 -22.86 38.53
N GLY A 472 -11.03 -22.90 37.60
CA GLY A 472 -10.91 -21.86 36.57
C GLY A 472 -10.09 -22.28 35.36
N SER A 473 -9.92 -21.36 34.41
CA SER A 473 -9.11 -21.57 33.22
C SER A 473 -7.64 -21.26 33.50
N CYS A 474 -6.75 -22.22 33.22
CA CYS A 474 -5.31 -21.99 33.27
C CYS A 474 -4.80 -21.54 31.91
N TYR A 475 -4.03 -20.45 31.86
CA TYR A 475 -3.41 -19.91 30.65
C TYR A 475 -2.09 -19.21 31.00
N ASP A 476 -1.20 -19.10 30.01
CA ASP A 476 -0.01 -18.27 30.14
C ASP A 476 -0.38 -16.79 29.95
N LEU A 477 0.10 -15.91 30.83
CA LEU A 477 -0.06 -14.46 30.67
C LEU A 477 0.78 -13.94 29.50
N ARG A 478 1.90 -14.60 29.18
CA ARG A 478 2.74 -14.26 28.03
C ARG A 478 2.62 -15.30 26.93
N HIS A 479 2.32 -14.82 25.72
CA HIS A 479 2.26 -15.67 24.52
C HIS A 479 3.60 -16.36 24.20
N ALA A 480 4.72 -15.83 24.69
CA ALA A 480 6.06 -16.37 24.47
C ALA A 480 6.41 -17.60 25.33
N CYS A 481 5.64 -17.89 26.38
CA CYS A 481 5.93 -18.96 27.34
C CYS A 481 6.16 -20.32 26.68
N LYS A 482 5.28 -20.72 25.76
CA LYS A 482 5.41 -21.97 25.03
C LYS A 482 6.73 -22.06 24.25
N ARG A 483 7.13 -20.95 23.61
CA ARG A 483 8.37 -20.88 22.83
C ARG A 483 9.59 -20.95 23.75
N TRP A 484 9.60 -20.17 24.83
CA TRP A 484 10.69 -20.18 25.81
C TRP A 484 10.95 -21.58 26.36
N ILE A 485 9.89 -22.33 26.69
CA ILE A 485 10.03 -23.71 27.18
C ILE A 485 10.50 -24.68 26.09
N GLN A 486 10.06 -24.51 24.84
CA GLN A 486 10.57 -25.32 23.72
C GLN A 486 12.05 -25.09 23.44
N GLU A 487 12.53 -23.85 23.61
CA GLU A 487 13.93 -23.49 23.41
C GLU A 487 14.80 -23.86 24.62
N ASN A 488 14.24 -23.82 25.84
CA ASN A 488 14.93 -24.20 27.07
C ASN A 488 13.95 -24.68 28.15
N GLU A 489 13.78 -26.00 28.24
CA GLU A 489 12.87 -26.64 29.21
C GLU A 489 13.27 -26.39 30.68
N SER A 490 14.53 -26.03 30.93
CA SER A 490 15.01 -25.78 32.30
C SER A 490 14.43 -24.50 32.92
N LEU A 491 13.87 -23.57 32.12
CA LEU A 491 13.34 -22.29 32.59
C LEU A 491 12.28 -22.43 33.69
N CYS A 492 11.42 -23.44 33.61
CA CYS A 492 10.42 -23.71 34.65
C CYS A 492 11.06 -24.00 36.03
N ARG A 493 12.32 -24.46 36.06
CA ARG A 493 13.06 -24.79 37.28
C ARG A 493 14.08 -23.72 37.66
N THR A 494 14.70 -23.05 36.69
CA THR A 494 15.77 -22.08 36.92
C THR A 494 15.26 -20.68 37.26
N VAL A 495 14.08 -20.31 36.74
CA VAL A 495 13.41 -19.03 37.04
C VAL A 495 11.95 -19.25 37.48
N PRO A 496 11.72 -20.03 38.55
CA PRO A 496 10.40 -20.59 38.86
C PRO A 496 9.36 -19.54 39.27
N ILE A 497 9.77 -18.42 39.86
CA ILE A 497 8.85 -17.34 40.24
C ILE A 497 8.26 -16.69 38.99
N PHE A 498 9.13 -16.22 38.08
CA PHE A 498 8.70 -15.61 36.81
C PHE A 498 7.88 -16.58 35.97
N MET A 499 8.27 -17.86 35.90
CA MET A 499 7.53 -18.85 35.11
C MET A 499 6.20 -19.25 35.74
N ARG A 500 6.08 -19.25 37.07
CA ARG A 500 4.79 -19.46 37.74
C ARG A 500 3.85 -18.28 37.55
N GLU A 501 4.35 -17.06 37.54
CA GLU A 501 3.51 -15.88 37.31
C GLU A 501 3.10 -15.74 35.86
N GLN A 502 4.03 -15.93 34.92
CA GLN A 502 3.81 -15.60 33.50
C GLN A 502 3.44 -16.80 32.63
N CYS A 503 3.89 -18.00 33.01
CA CYS A 503 3.92 -19.21 32.19
C CYS A 503 3.36 -20.45 32.91
N ALA A 504 2.40 -20.24 33.82
CA ALA A 504 1.87 -21.28 34.69
C ALA A 504 1.32 -22.49 33.91
N TYR A 505 0.68 -22.24 32.77
CA TYR A 505 0.13 -23.29 31.91
C TYR A 505 1.23 -24.07 31.21
N SER A 506 2.16 -23.39 30.54
CA SER A 506 3.25 -24.04 29.80
C SER A 506 4.19 -24.83 30.69
N CYS A 507 4.40 -24.39 31.95
CA CYS A 507 5.24 -25.09 32.91
C CYS A 507 4.51 -26.16 33.75
N GLY A 508 3.19 -26.34 33.57
CA GLY A 508 2.41 -27.25 34.40
C GLY A 508 2.44 -26.88 35.89
N HIS A 509 2.45 -25.58 36.19
CA HIS A 509 2.30 -25.06 37.56
C HIS A 509 0.83 -24.87 37.95
N CYS A 510 -0.06 -25.01 36.97
CA CYS A 510 -1.45 -25.44 37.17
C CYS A 510 -1.48 -26.97 37.29
#